data_AF-A0A9D4FIC9-F1
#
_entry.id   AF-A0A9D4FIC9-F1
#
_cell.length_a   1.000
_cell.length_b   1.000
_cell.length_c   1.000
_cell.angle_alpha   90.00
_cell.angle_beta   90.00
_cell.angle_gamma   90.00
#
_symmetry.space_group_name_H-M   'P 1'
#
loop_
_entity.id
_entity.type
_entity.pdbx_description
1 polymer ?
#
loop_
_entity_poly.entity_id
_entity_poly.type
_entity_poly.pdbx_seq_one_letter_code
_entity_poly.pdbx_strand_id
1 'polypeptide(L)' 'MDLCKQQGWRTWLFSVEVGVRGFCSQSVLRLMTAVGATGRERQVAIQGLSQAVEWASSWLWLRREEKSWRQSTNTQ' A
#
# COMPACT_ATOMS: atom_id res chain seq x y z
N MET A 1 -17.92 -6.43 5.61
CA MET A 1 -18.08 -5.15 6.32
C MET A 1 -19.09 -5.23 7.47
N ASP A 2 -20.10 -6.10 7.38
CA ASP A 2 -21.19 -6.17 8.36
C ASP A 2 -20.74 -6.62 9.75
N LEU A 3 -19.77 -7.54 9.83
CA LEU A 3 -19.21 -7.99 11.12
C LEU A 3 -18.53 -6.84 11.90
N CYS A 4 -17.79 -5.97 11.22
CA CYS A 4 -17.14 -4.81 11.86
C CYS A 4 -18.17 -3.83 12.41
N LYS A 5 -19.22 -3.55 11.64
CA LYS A 5 -20.30 -2.64 12.05
C LYS A 5 -21.11 -3.21 13.23
N GLN A 6 -21.41 -4.51 13.21
CA GLN A 6 -22.11 -5.21 14.31
C GLN A 6 -21.31 -5.17 15.62
N GLN A 7 -19.98 -5.16 15.52
CA GLN A 7 -19.06 -5.04 16.65
C GLN A 7 -18.79 -3.57 17.06
N GLY A 8 -19.52 -2.60 16.51
CA GLY A 8 -19.39 -1.17 16.83
C GLY A 8 -18.20 -0.47 16.17
N TRP A 9 -17.47 -1.13 15.27
CA TRP A 9 -16.32 -0.54 14.58
C TRP A 9 -16.74 0.29 13.38
N ARG A 10 -16.08 1.45 13.21
CA ARG A 10 -16.20 2.28 12.03
C ARG A 10 -15.09 1.91 11.03
N THR A 11 -15.48 1.73 9.78
CA THR A 11 -14.55 1.40 8.69
C THR A 11 -14.53 2.54 7.68
N TRP A 12 -13.37 2.80 7.09
CA TRP A 12 -13.16 3.81 6.06
C TRP A 12 -12.44 3.19 4.88
N LEU A 13 -12.81 3.59 3.67
CA LEU A 13 -12.15 3.19 2.45
C LEU A 13 -11.46 4.41 1.84
N PHE A 14 -10.16 4.31 1.58
CA PHE A 14 -9.37 5.37 0.97
C PHE A 14 -8.77 4.86 -0.34
N SER A 15 -8.95 5.61 -1.41
CA SER A 15 -8.16 5.44 -2.63
C SER A 15 -6.78 6.04 -2.39
N VAL A 16 -5.74 5.21 -2.48
CA VAL A 16 -4.36 5.64 -2.29
C VAL A 16 -3.60 5.47 -3.59
N GLU A 17 -3.13 6.58 -4.15
CA GLU A 17 -2.28 6.57 -5.34
C GLU A 17 -0.82 6.51 -4.92
N VAL A 18 -0.12 5.49 -5.41
CA VAL A 18 1.32 5.31 -5.30
C VAL A 18 1.89 5.15 -6.71
N GLY A 19 3.02 5.82 -6.97
CA GLY A 19 3.68 5.83 -8.27
C GLY A 19 5.01 5.09 -8.24
N VAL A 20 5.54 4.81 -9.42
CA VAL A 20 6.84 4.14 -9.62
C VAL A 20 7.97 4.89 -8.91
N ARG A 21 9.01 4.16 -8.46
CA ARG A 21 10.18 4.71 -7.74
C ARG A 21 9.82 5.40 -6.42
N GLY A 22 8.87 4.83 -5.68
CA GLY A 22 8.54 5.29 -4.34
C GLY A 22 7.78 6.60 -4.27
N PHE A 23 7.10 7.01 -5.35
CA PHE A 23 6.26 8.20 -5.32
C PHE A 23 5.00 7.96 -4.47
N CYS A 24 4.80 8.78 -3.45
CA CYS A 24 3.60 8.79 -2.61
C CYS A 24 2.80 10.06 -2.90
N SER A 25 1.57 9.93 -3.36
CA SER A 25 0.72 11.08 -3.69
C SER A 25 0.13 11.75 -2.43
N GLN A 26 -0.55 12.88 -2.63
CA GLN A 26 -1.30 13.57 -1.58
C GLN A 26 -2.37 12.69 -0.91
N SER A 27 -2.90 11.67 -1.59
CA SER A 27 -3.88 10.76 -0.98
C SER A 27 -3.28 9.95 0.16
N VAL A 28 -1.99 9.60 0.08
CA VAL A 28 -1.25 8.94 1.18
C VAL A 28 -1.21 9.85 2.39
N LEU A 29 -0.90 11.15 2.20
CA LEU A 29 -0.88 12.12 3.29
C LEU A 29 -2.25 12.31 3.95
N ARG A 30 -3.32 12.29 3.16
CA ARG A 30 -4.70 12.34 3.66
C ARG A 30 -5.05 11.10 4.46
N LEU A 31 -4.68 9.91 3.97
CA LEU A 31 -4.84 8.65 4.72
C LEU A 31 -4.13 8.73 6.07
N MET A 32 -2.84 9.10 6.08
CA MET A 32 -2.05 9.20 7.32
C MET A 32 -2.69 10.18 8.31
N THR A 33 -3.23 11.29 7.82
CA THR A 33 -3.94 12.26 8.66
C THR A 33 -5.25 11.68 9.20
N ALA A 34 -6.01 10.96 8.38
CA ALA A 34 -7.27 10.35 8.79
C ALA A 34 -7.10 9.24 9.85
N VAL A 35 -5.98 8.52 9.81
CA VAL A 35 -5.65 7.52 10.84
C VAL A 35 -4.96 8.12 12.08
N GLY A 36 -4.71 9.44 12.09
CA GLY A 36 -4.13 10.14 13.24
C GLY A 36 -2.60 10.17 13.29
N ALA A 37 -1.90 9.65 12.28
CA ALA A 37 -0.45 9.68 12.23
C ALA A 37 0.05 11.12 11.98
N THR A 38 0.96 11.61 12.82
CA THR A 38 1.47 12.99 12.76
C THR A 38 2.99 13.05 12.91
N GLY A 39 3.59 14.20 12.56
CA GLY A 39 5.01 14.47 12.74
C GLY A 39 5.93 13.37 12.20
N ARG A 40 6.83 12.87 13.07
CA ARG A 40 7.83 11.85 12.72
C ARG A 40 7.21 10.51 12.37
N GLU A 41 6.15 10.09 13.07
CA GLU A 41 5.45 8.83 12.78
C GLU A 41 4.93 8.81 11.34
N ARG A 42 4.28 9.91 10.94
CA ARG A 42 3.83 10.10 9.56
C ARG A 42 4.97 9.99 8.56
N GLN A 43 6.10 10.66 8.81
CA GLN A 43 7.25 10.64 7.92
C GLN A 43 7.83 9.23 7.77
N VAL A 44 7.99 8.50 8.87
CA VAL A 44 8.49 7.11 8.87
C VAL A 44 7.54 6.21 8.09
N ALA A 45 6.24 6.34 8.30
CA ALA A 45 5.25 5.52 7.61
C ALA A 45 5.23 5.80 6.09
N ILE A 46 5.37 7.06 5.67
CA ILE A 46 5.47 7.43 4.25
C ILE A 46 6.76 6.91 3.62
N GLN A 47 7.89 6.99 4.33
CA GLN A 47 9.17 6.46 3.85
C GLN A 47 9.11 4.94 3.68
N GLY A 48 8.51 4.22 4.64
CA GLY A 48 8.29 2.79 4.53
C GLY A 48 7.43 2.43 3.32
N LEU A 49 6.33 3.17 3.10
CA LEU A 49 5.49 2.98 1.92
C LEU A 49 6.25 3.26 0.61
N SER A 50 7.02 4.35 0.56
CA SER A 50 7.85 4.72 -0.58
C SER A 50 8.83 3.60 -0.95
N GLN A 51 9.53 3.06 0.05
CA GLN A 51 10.49 1.98 -0.15
C GLN A 51 9.82 0.68 -0.61
N ALA A 52 8.66 0.32 -0.04
CA ALA A 52 7.90 -0.84 -0.47
C ALA A 52 7.44 -0.72 -1.94
N VAL A 53 7.00 0.47 -2.35
CA VAL A 53 6.59 0.75 -3.73
C VAL A 53 7.78 0.70 -4.68
N GLU A 54 8.93 1.23 -4.28
CA GLU A 54 10.15 1.12 -5.06
C GLU A 54 10.54 -0.35 -5.29
N TRP A 55 10.56 -1.15 -4.24
CA TRP A 55 10.88 -2.58 -4.30
C TRP A 55 9.89 -3.33 -5.19
N ALA A 56 8.59 -3.09 -5.02
CA ALA A 56 7.56 -3.69 -5.86
C ALA A 56 7.72 -3.28 -7.34
N SER A 57 8.01 -2.01 -7.60
CA SER A 57 8.21 -1.52 -8.98
C SER A 57 9.46 -2.11 -9.63
N SER A 58 10.55 -2.28 -8.87
CA SER A 58 11.77 -2.96 -9.32
C SER A 58 11.52 -4.44 -9.59
N TRP A 59 10.81 -5.12 -8.69
CA TRP A 59 10.43 -6.52 -8.85
C TRP A 59 9.59 -6.75 -10.11
N LEU A 60 8.60 -5.89 -10.38
CA LEU A 60 7.80 -5.93 -11.60
C LEU A 60 8.67 -5.69 -12.85
N TRP A 61 9.59 -4.72 -12.79
CA TRP A 61 10.48 -4.40 -13.91
C TRP A 61 11.43 -5.55 -14.27
N LEU A 62 11.98 -6.23 -13.28
CA LEU A 62 12.85 -7.41 -13.48
C LEU A 62 12.09 -8.56 -14.14
N ARG A 63 10.78 -8.64 -13.94
CA ARG A 63 9.90 -9.68 -14.47
C ARG A 63 9.14 -9.28 -15.74
N ARG A 64 9.45 -8.13 -16.34
CA ARG A 64 8.71 -7.59 -17.50
C ARG A 64 8.67 -8.54 -18.71
N GLU A 65 9.61 -9.48 -18.81
CA GLU A 65 9.71 -10.47 -19.89
C GLU A 65 9.02 -11.81 -19.54
N GLU A 66 8.54 -11.98 -18.30
CA GLU A 66 7.80 -13.16 -17.89
C GLU A 66 6.45 -13.23 -18.63
N LYS A 67 6.26 -14.30 -19.41
CA LYS A 67 5.06 -14.48 -20.24
C LYS A 67 3.82 -14.88 -19.44
N SER A 68 3.99 -15.27 -18.17
CA SER A 68 2.89 -15.66 -17.29
C SER A 68 3.15 -15.27 -15.84
N TRP A 69 2.35 -14.34 -15.32
CA TRP A 69 2.35 -13.92 -13.91
C TRP A 69 1.58 -14.87 -13.00
N ARG A 70 1.48 -16.16 -13.38
CA ARG A 70 0.72 -17.14 -12.60
C ARG A 70 1.46 -17.41 -11.31
N GLN A 71 0.73 -17.33 -10.19
CA GLN A 71 1.23 -17.81 -8.91
C GLN A 71 1.54 -19.29 -9.07
N SER A 72 2.77 -19.72 -8.76
CA SER A 72 3.11 -21.12 -8.64
C SER A 72 2.15 -21.70 -7.59
N THR A 73 1.13 -22.42 -8.04
CA THR A 73 0.24 -23.16 -7.14
C THR A 73 1.09 -24.32 -6.66
N ASN A 74 1.79 -24.10 -5.55
CA ASN A 74 2.55 -25.14 -4.89
C ASN A 74 1.54 -26.07 -4.21
N THR A 75 0.99 -27.00 -4.99
CA THR A 75 0.20 -28.11 -4.49
C THR A 75 1.19 -29.11 -3.90
N GLN A 76 1.20 -29.20 -2.57
CA GLN A 76 1.79 -30.31 -1.81
C GLN A 76 1.13 -31.64 -2.17
#